data_AF-A0A925P7N5-F1
#
_entry.id   AF-A0A925P7N5-F1
#
_cell.length_a   1.000
_cell.length_b   1.000
_cell.length_c   1.000
_cell.angle_alpha   90.00
_cell.angle_beta   90.00
_cell.angle_gamma   90.00
#
_symmetry.space_group_name_H-M   'P 1'
#
loop_
_entity.id
_entity.type
_entity.pdbx_description
1 polymer ?
#
loop_
_entity_poly.entity_id
_entity_poly.type
_entity_poly.pdbx_seq_one_letter_code
_entity_poly.pdbx_strand_id
1 'polypeptide(L)'
;ERRNRFVRLSAFPALPALTLAAAALLLAPLALLRPAPPGDSSSPAIASTSSTSAALLAELETLFPGQLDAVIDREGILQLRLSDNASARSPADQALVVDLVRADGRRLRVLSYSGRAVDIELDGVAHRFEALLGGAGDIVLAGPDFVWTPSAPRRLAGWTVNARALAPVL
;
A
#
# COMPACT_ATOMS: atom_id res chain seq x y z
N GLU A 1 15.67 -5.38 58.20
CA GLU A 1 14.57 -4.39 58.12
C GLU A 1 14.17 -4.22 56.65
N ARG A 2 12.92 -4.05 56.22
CA ARG A 2 11.58 -4.30 56.76
C ARG A 2 10.77 -4.85 55.58
N ARG A 3 10.06 -5.95 55.83
CA ARG A 3 8.97 -6.47 55.02
C ARG A 3 7.76 -5.56 55.23
N ASN A 4 7.07 -5.13 54.17
CA ASN A 4 5.66 -4.75 54.27
C ASN A 4 4.82 -5.71 53.41
N ARG A 5 4.11 -6.59 54.11
CA ARG A 5 3.01 -7.42 53.64
C ARG A 5 1.68 -6.82 54.14
N PHE A 6 0.61 -7.31 53.53
CA PHE A 6 -0.78 -7.47 54.03
C PHE A 6 -1.73 -6.30 53.76
N VAL A 7 -3.00 -6.51 53.39
CA VAL A 7 -3.73 -7.65 52.78
C VAL A 7 -5.11 -7.15 52.30
N ARG A 8 -5.71 -7.95 51.41
CA ARG A 8 -7.08 -7.98 50.84
C ARG A 8 -8.24 -7.51 51.74
N LEU A 9 -9.38 -7.21 51.08
CA LEU A 9 -10.67 -7.95 51.21
C LEU A 9 -11.66 -7.50 50.11
N SER A 10 -12.11 -8.46 49.27
CA SER A 10 -13.50 -9.00 49.17
C SER A 10 -14.36 -8.26 48.14
N ALA A 11 -14.60 -8.85 46.96
CA ALA A 11 -15.71 -9.78 46.67
C ALA A 11 -17.05 -9.06 46.45
N PHE A 12 -17.53 -9.02 45.21
CA PHE A 12 -18.95 -8.99 44.91
C PHE A 12 -19.27 -9.92 43.73
N PRO A 13 -20.41 -10.64 43.79
CA PRO A 13 -20.66 -11.84 43.00
C PRO A 13 -21.53 -11.61 41.76
N ALA A 14 -21.45 -12.60 40.87
CA ALA A 14 -22.52 -13.22 40.08
C ALA A 14 -23.51 -12.32 39.29
N LEU A 15 -23.45 -12.47 37.96
CA LEU A 15 -24.66 -12.50 37.13
C LEU A 15 -24.67 -13.79 36.29
N PRO A 16 -25.72 -14.62 36.38
CA PRO A 16 -25.82 -15.89 35.66
C PRO A 16 -26.48 -15.77 34.28
N ALA A 17 -26.03 -16.64 33.38
CA ALA A 17 -26.72 -17.35 32.32
C ALA A 17 -27.99 -16.73 31.70
N LEU A 18 -27.89 -16.35 30.42
CA LEU A 18 -29.03 -16.24 29.52
C LEU A 18 -28.93 -17.33 28.43
N THR A 19 -29.61 -18.42 28.74
CA THR A 19 -30.18 -19.48 27.91
C THR A 19 -30.25 -19.21 26.40
N LEU A 20 -29.51 -20.01 25.61
CA LEU A 20 -29.72 -20.13 24.16
C LEU A 20 -30.58 -21.37 23.93
N ALA A 21 -31.88 -21.15 23.75
CA ALA A 21 -32.85 -22.20 23.46
C ALA A 21 -32.72 -22.65 22.00
N ALA A 22 -32.59 -23.96 21.80
CA ALA A 22 -32.72 -24.62 20.52
C ALA A 22 -34.19 -24.67 20.10
N ALA A 23 -34.49 -24.37 18.84
CA ALA A 23 -35.68 -24.85 18.16
C ALA A 23 -35.39 -24.98 16.66
N ALA A 24 -35.26 -26.22 16.23
CA ALA A 24 -35.29 -26.62 14.84
C ALA A 24 -36.75 -26.70 14.35
N LEU A 25 -37.02 -26.35 13.08
CA LEU A 25 -37.65 -27.24 12.08
C LEU A 25 -38.10 -26.46 10.82
N LEU A 26 -37.67 -27.01 9.67
CA LEU A 26 -38.40 -27.23 8.42
C LEU A 26 -38.98 -26.04 7.63
N LEU A 27 -38.48 -25.84 6.41
CA LEU A 27 -39.14 -26.28 5.16
C LEU A 27 -38.32 -25.83 3.94
N ALA A 28 -37.79 -26.80 3.19
CA ALA A 28 -37.42 -26.60 1.79
C ALA A 28 -38.69 -26.53 0.92
N PRO A 29 -38.65 -25.84 -0.22
CA PRO A 29 -38.65 -26.64 -1.44
C PRO A 29 -37.65 -26.15 -2.52
N LEU A 30 -37.17 -27.15 -3.27
CA LEU A 30 -36.44 -27.04 -4.53
C LEU A 30 -37.15 -26.11 -5.53
N ALA A 31 -36.41 -25.19 -6.14
CA ALA A 31 -36.60 -24.81 -7.54
C ALA A 31 -35.31 -24.21 -8.13
N LEU A 32 -34.60 -25.05 -8.88
CA LEU A 32 -33.84 -24.74 -10.10
C LEU A 32 -33.39 -23.28 -10.31
N LEU A 33 -32.08 -23.01 -10.26
CA LEU A 33 -31.38 -22.17 -11.25
C LEU A 33 -29.84 -22.35 -11.15
N ARG A 34 -29.33 -23.32 -11.93
CA ARG A 34 -28.02 -23.35 -12.63
C ARG A 34 -26.84 -22.54 -12.06
N PRO A 35 -25.79 -23.18 -11.48
CA PRO A 35 -24.47 -22.55 -11.42
C PRO A 35 -23.74 -22.73 -12.76
N ALA A 36 -23.39 -21.60 -13.37
CA ALA A 36 -22.47 -21.47 -14.50
C ALA A 36 -21.02 -21.80 -14.05
N PRO A 37 -20.10 -22.14 -14.98
CA PRO A 37 -18.74 -22.60 -14.66
C PRO A 37 -17.91 -21.52 -13.94
N PRO A 38 -16.80 -21.90 -13.26
CA PRO A 38 -15.97 -20.98 -12.49
C PRO A 38 -15.35 -19.93 -13.42
N GLY A 39 -15.91 -18.72 -13.38
CA GLY A 39 -15.36 -17.54 -14.03
C GLY A 39 -14.13 -17.07 -13.28
N ASP A 40 -13.05 -16.89 -14.04
CA ASP A 40 -11.78 -16.34 -13.63
C ASP A 40 -11.94 -15.12 -12.72
N SER A 41 -11.53 -15.28 -11.46
CA SER A 41 -11.30 -14.15 -10.55
C SER A 41 -10.01 -13.42 -10.94
N SER A 42 -9.95 -12.92 -12.17
CA SER A 42 -8.96 -11.93 -12.57
C SER A 42 -9.39 -10.60 -11.95
N SER A 43 -8.84 -10.32 -10.76
CA SER A 43 -9.07 -9.10 -9.98
C SER A 43 -8.85 -7.84 -10.84
N PRO A 44 -9.90 -7.05 -11.19
CA PRO A 44 -9.76 -5.87 -12.05
C PRO A 44 -9.26 -4.62 -11.30
N ALA A 45 -9.02 -4.71 -9.98
CA ALA A 45 -8.66 -3.56 -9.16
C ALA A 45 -7.24 -3.02 -9.41
N ILE A 46 -6.30 -3.87 -9.84
CA ILE A 46 -4.90 -3.45 -10.04
C ILE A 46 -4.73 -2.69 -11.35
N ALA A 47 -5.42 -3.13 -12.42
CA ALA A 47 -5.35 -2.48 -13.73
C ALA A 47 -5.98 -1.07 -13.71
N SER A 48 -7.12 -0.92 -13.06
CA SER A 48 -7.84 0.36 -12.95
C SER A 48 -7.09 1.38 -12.08
N THR A 49 -6.44 0.93 -10.99
CA THR A 49 -5.63 1.83 -10.15
C THR A 49 -4.34 2.29 -10.86
N SER A 50 -3.75 1.42 -11.69
CA SER A 50 -2.55 1.73 -12.45
C SER A 50 -2.81 2.75 -13.56
N SER A 51 -3.91 2.62 -14.29
CA SER A 51 -4.27 3.59 -15.35
C SER A 51 -4.59 4.97 -14.77
N THR A 52 -5.29 5.04 -13.63
CA THR A 52 -5.53 6.31 -12.93
C THR A 52 -4.23 6.97 -12.46
N SER A 53 -3.28 6.17 -11.96
CA SER A 53 -1.98 6.70 -11.50
C SER A 53 -1.15 7.26 -12.65
N ALA A 54 -1.17 6.59 -13.81
CA ALA A 54 -0.49 7.06 -15.01
C ALA A 54 -1.13 8.35 -15.56
N ALA A 55 -2.47 8.42 -15.60
CA ALA A 55 -3.20 9.61 -16.00
C ALA A 55 -2.91 10.81 -15.08
N LEU A 56 -2.90 10.59 -13.77
CA LEU A 56 -2.55 11.62 -12.79
C LEU A 56 -1.15 12.19 -13.03
N LEU A 57 -0.15 11.32 -13.23
CA LEU A 57 1.21 11.78 -13.54
C LEU A 57 1.26 12.57 -14.85
N ALA A 58 0.53 12.15 -15.89
CA ALA A 58 0.48 12.85 -17.17
C ALA A 58 -0.17 14.25 -17.06
N GLU A 59 -1.26 14.36 -16.29
CA GLU A 59 -1.90 15.66 -16.00
C GLU A 59 -0.96 16.58 -15.22
N LEU A 60 -0.33 16.07 -14.16
CA LEU A 60 0.61 16.85 -13.36
C LEU A 60 1.84 17.25 -14.16
N GLU A 61 2.31 16.41 -15.07
CA GLU A 61 3.40 16.75 -15.98
C GLU A 61 3.01 17.88 -16.96
N THR A 62 1.74 17.94 -17.36
CA THR A 62 1.23 19.04 -18.19
C THR A 62 1.25 20.36 -17.41
N LEU A 63 0.98 20.33 -16.11
CA LEU A 63 1.00 21.50 -15.23
C LEU A 63 2.43 21.91 -14.83
N PHE A 64 3.32 20.94 -14.66
CA PHE A 64 4.70 21.12 -14.17
C PHE A 64 5.73 20.43 -15.09
N PRO A 65 5.86 20.88 -16.34
CA PRO A 65 6.67 20.20 -17.35
C PRO A 65 8.13 20.10 -16.95
N GLY A 66 8.64 18.86 -16.92
CA GLY A 66 10.00 18.49 -16.58
C GLY A 66 10.39 18.71 -15.12
N GLN A 67 9.45 19.17 -14.28
CA GLN A 67 9.69 19.51 -12.88
C GLN A 67 9.13 18.47 -11.92
N LEU A 68 8.22 17.59 -12.33
CA LEU A 68 7.63 16.61 -11.41
C LEU A 68 8.64 15.49 -11.07
N ASP A 69 9.07 15.41 -9.81
CA ASP A 69 9.95 14.33 -9.33
C ASP A 69 9.14 13.16 -8.77
N ALA A 70 8.18 13.46 -7.90
CA ALA A 70 7.36 12.45 -7.25
C ALA A 70 6.01 13.01 -6.79
N VAL A 71 5.01 12.13 -6.74
CA VAL A 71 3.74 12.35 -6.05
C VAL A 71 3.67 11.36 -4.90
N ILE A 72 3.49 11.87 -3.69
CA ILE A 72 3.35 11.06 -2.49
C ILE A 72 1.92 11.19 -2.02
N ASP A 73 1.15 10.11 -2.12
CA ASP A 73 -0.20 10.02 -1.59
C ASP A 73 -0.15 9.28 -0.24
N ARG A 74 -0.48 10.00 0.82
CA ARG A 74 -0.61 9.45 2.17
C ARG A 74 -2.07 9.51 2.57
N GLU A 75 -2.71 8.34 2.58
CA GLU A 75 -4.11 8.21 3.04
C GLU A 75 -5.08 9.17 2.33
N GLY A 76 -4.84 9.48 1.05
CA GLY A 76 -5.64 10.39 0.24
C GLY A 76 -5.15 11.84 0.24
N ILE A 77 -4.12 12.17 1.03
CA ILE A 77 -3.47 13.49 1.01
C ILE A 77 -2.31 13.42 0.03
N LEU A 78 -2.44 14.12 -1.10
CA LEU A 78 -1.38 14.23 -2.10
C LEU A 78 -0.38 15.33 -1.73
N GLN A 79 0.89 14.96 -1.78
CA GLN A 79 2.04 15.86 -1.72
C GLN A 79 2.82 15.76 -3.03
N LEU A 80 3.03 16.91 -3.67
CA LEU A 80 3.81 17.04 -4.89
C LEU A 80 5.25 17.40 -4.54
N ARG A 81 6.21 16.70 -5.13
CA ARG A 81 7.62 17.08 -5.12
C ARG A 81 8.02 17.53 -6.51
N LEU A 82 8.48 18.78 -6.57
CA LEU A 82 8.95 19.41 -7.78
C LEU A 82 10.47 19.62 -7.68
N SER A 83 11.15 19.47 -8.80
CA SER A 83 12.54 19.79 -9.00
C SER A 83 12.67 21.24 -9.47
N ASP A 84 13.65 21.96 -8.93
CA ASP A 84 13.99 23.31 -9.39
C ASP A 84 14.61 23.32 -10.80
N ASN A 85 14.99 22.15 -11.31
CA ASN A 85 15.57 21.97 -12.63
C ASN A 85 14.58 21.27 -13.57
N ALA A 86 13.84 22.06 -14.35
CA ALA A 86 12.89 21.56 -15.35
C ALA A 86 13.51 20.70 -16.47
N SER A 87 14.84 20.63 -16.56
CA SER A 87 15.55 19.76 -17.51
C SER A 87 16.05 18.45 -16.88
N ALA A 88 15.76 18.21 -15.60
CA ALA A 88 16.23 17.01 -14.90
C ALA A 88 15.49 15.73 -15.32
N ARG A 89 14.32 15.86 -15.96
CA ARG A 89 13.46 14.75 -16.38
C ARG A 89 13.35 14.69 -17.91
N SER A 90 13.52 13.48 -18.45
CA SER A 90 13.27 13.19 -19.86
C SER A 90 11.84 12.65 -20.07
N PRO A 91 11.16 12.98 -21.18
CA PRO A 91 9.86 12.38 -21.51
C PRO A 91 9.90 10.85 -21.65
N ALA A 92 11.09 10.30 -21.87
CA ALA A 92 11.32 8.85 -21.98
C ALA A 92 11.45 8.15 -20.61
N ASP A 93 11.46 8.89 -19.50
CA ASP A 93 11.64 8.32 -18.17
C ASP A 93 10.42 7.46 -17.78
N GLN A 94 10.66 6.18 -17.53
CA GLN A 94 9.62 5.23 -17.16
C GLN A 94 9.00 5.60 -15.81
N ALA A 95 7.68 5.81 -15.81
CA ALA A 95 6.89 6.03 -14.60
C ALA A 95 6.69 4.73 -13.83
N LEU A 96 6.76 4.83 -12.50
CA LEU A 96 6.69 3.71 -11.57
C LEU A 96 5.75 4.08 -10.41
N VAL A 97 5.18 3.06 -9.77
CA VAL A 97 4.43 3.21 -8.53
C VAL A 97 4.99 2.27 -7.47
N VAL A 98 5.13 2.79 -6.26
CA VAL A 98 5.53 2.07 -5.05
C VAL A 98 4.41 2.21 -4.03
N ASP A 99 3.74 1.10 -3.73
CA ASP A 99 2.74 0.99 -2.69
C ASP A 99 3.39 0.45 -1.41
N LEU A 100 3.27 1.20 -0.32
CA LEU A 100 3.70 0.83 1.01
C LEU A 100 2.46 0.61 1.88
N VAL A 101 2.36 -0.57 2.49
CA VAL A 101 1.23 -0.94 3.35
C VAL A 101 1.74 -1.42 4.69
N ARG A 102 1.25 -0.79 5.77
CA ARG A 102 1.55 -1.20 7.13
C ARG A 102 0.53 -2.21 7.64
N ALA A 103 0.93 -3.00 8.62
CA ALA A 103 0.06 -4.04 9.21
C ALA A 103 -1.20 -3.46 9.88
N ASP A 104 -1.17 -2.20 10.31
CA ASP A 104 -2.32 -1.47 10.88
C ASP A 104 -3.27 -0.89 9.82
N GLY A 105 -2.99 -1.12 8.53
CA GLY A 105 -3.85 -0.70 7.42
C GLY A 105 -3.47 0.65 6.82
N ARG A 106 -2.54 1.41 7.41
CA ARG A 106 -2.05 2.66 6.83
C ARG A 106 -1.39 2.40 5.49
N ARG A 107 -1.58 3.35 4.55
CA ARG A 107 -1.10 3.25 3.17
C ARG A 107 -0.35 4.50 2.77
N LEU A 108 0.75 4.30 2.06
CA LEU A 108 1.49 5.33 1.38
C LEU A 108 1.75 4.87 -0.04
N ARG A 109 1.43 5.71 -1.02
CA ARG A 109 1.72 5.48 -2.43
C ARG A 109 2.69 6.53 -2.91
N VAL A 110 3.75 6.09 -3.57
CA VAL A 110 4.71 6.96 -4.26
C VAL A 110 4.57 6.72 -5.75
N LEU A 111 4.33 7.78 -6.50
CA LEU A 111 4.45 7.80 -7.95
C LEU A 111 5.72 8.58 -8.28
N SER A 112 6.61 8.00 -9.07
CA SER A 112 7.87 8.65 -9.46
C SER A 112 8.40 8.02 -10.75
N TYR A 113 9.64 8.34 -11.08
CA TYR A 113 10.32 7.88 -12.29
C TYR A 113 11.53 7.02 -11.93
N SER A 114 11.88 6.10 -12.81
CA SER A 114 13.05 5.25 -12.63
C SER A 114 14.32 6.08 -12.42
N GLY A 115 15.12 5.74 -11.40
CA GLY A 115 16.38 6.43 -11.09
C GLY A 115 16.20 7.80 -10.44
N ARG A 116 15.02 8.09 -9.87
CA ARG A 116 14.79 9.29 -9.05
C ARG A 116 14.82 8.94 -7.58
N ALA A 117 15.57 9.73 -6.82
CA ALA A 117 15.61 9.60 -5.39
C ALA A 117 14.36 10.24 -4.77
N VAL A 118 13.67 9.46 -3.95
CA VAL A 118 12.49 9.89 -3.21
C VAL A 118 12.81 9.80 -1.73
N ASP A 119 12.61 10.92 -1.04
CA ASP A 119 12.58 10.96 0.42
C ASP A 119 11.12 10.92 0.88
N ILE A 120 10.82 9.98 1.78
CA ILE A 120 9.53 9.81 2.44
C ILE A 120 9.73 9.72 3.95
N GLU A 121 8.71 10.07 4.72
CA GLU A 121 8.72 9.87 6.17
C GLU A 121 7.87 8.64 6.53
N LEU A 122 8.42 7.66 7.24
CA LEU A 122 7.66 6.52 7.76
C LEU A 122 7.78 6.49 9.28
N ASP A 123 6.64 6.53 9.97
CA ASP A 123 6.57 6.51 11.44
C ASP A 123 7.50 7.54 12.12
N GLY A 124 7.61 8.75 11.54
CA GLY A 124 8.44 9.85 12.06
C GLY A 124 9.92 9.80 11.67
N VAL A 125 10.33 8.83 10.85
CA VAL A 125 11.72 8.67 10.39
C VAL A 125 11.80 8.91 8.87
N ALA A 126 12.76 9.74 8.45
CA ALA A 126 13.01 9.97 7.03
C ALA A 126 13.73 8.76 6.41
N HIS A 127 13.23 8.34 5.25
CA HIS A 127 13.80 7.28 4.43
C HIS A 127 13.99 7.78 3.01
N ARG A 128 15.15 7.48 2.44
CA ARG A 128 15.48 7.79 1.05
C ARG A 128 15.66 6.49 0.27
N PHE A 129 15.07 6.43 -0.91
CA PHE A 129 15.32 5.35 -1.85
C PHE A 129 15.17 5.82 -3.30
N GLU A 130 15.75 5.07 -4.23
CA GLU A 130 15.52 5.17 -5.66
C GLU A 130 14.77 3.92 -6.12
N ALA A 131 13.76 4.09 -6.97
CA ALA A 131 13.12 2.98 -7.66
C ALA A 131 13.79 2.82 -9.03
N LEU A 132 14.25 1.62 -9.36
CA LEU A 132 14.98 1.31 -10.59
C LEU A 132 14.22 0.26 -11.37
N LEU A 133 13.92 0.54 -12.64
CA LEU A 133 13.41 -0.47 -13.56
C LEU A 133 14.56 -1.37 -14.04
N GLY A 134 14.45 -2.67 -13.77
CA GLY A 134 15.34 -3.70 -14.27
C GLY A 134 15.03 -4.07 -15.72
N GLY A 135 16.01 -4.68 -16.40
CA GLY A 135 15.87 -5.09 -17.81
C GLY A 135 14.81 -6.18 -18.04
N ALA A 136 14.38 -6.89 -16.99
CA ALA A 136 13.28 -7.86 -17.04
C ALA A 136 11.91 -7.24 -16.71
N GLY A 137 11.84 -5.91 -16.50
CA GLY A 137 10.63 -5.22 -16.08
C GLY A 137 10.33 -5.30 -14.59
N ASP A 138 11.22 -5.91 -13.81
CA ASP A 138 11.17 -5.89 -12.35
C ASP A 138 11.58 -4.51 -11.80
N ILE A 139 11.17 -4.20 -10.58
CA ILE A 139 11.58 -2.96 -9.91
C ILE A 139 12.42 -3.28 -8.69
N VAL A 140 13.56 -2.61 -8.58
CA VAL A 140 14.41 -2.62 -7.40
C VAL A 140 14.25 -1.30 -6.67
N LEU A 141 14.13 -1.36 -5.34
CA LEU A 141 14.19 -0.17 -4.49
C LEU A 141 15.53 -0.18 -3.78
N ALA A 142 16.35 0.83 -4.05
CA ALA A 142 17.68 0.97 -3.49
C ALA A 142 17.75 2.22 -2.62
N GLY A 143 17.97 2.04 -1.33
CA GLY A 143 18.28 3.10 -0.37
C GLY A 143 19.67 2.89 0.23
N PRO A 144 20.15 3.83 1.07
CA PRO A 144 21.49 3.77 1.67
C PRO A 144 21.76 2.48 2.46
N ASP A 145 20.77 2.04 3.25
CA ASP A 145 20.89 0.88 4.14
C ASP A 145 19.84 -0.20 3.82
N PHE A 146 19.26 -0.13 2.63
CA PHE A 146 18.11 -0.95 2.25
C PHE A 146 18.14 -1.27 0.77
N VAL A 147 17.94 -2.54 0.43
CA VAL A 147 17.62 -2.97 -0.92
C VAL A 147 16.42 -3.89 -0.86
N TRP A 148 15.45 -3.63 -1.72
CA TRP A 148 14.29 -4.49 -1.93
C TRP A 148 14.19 -4.90 -3.39
N THR A 149 13.89 -6.17 -3.59
CA THR A 149 13.55 -6.73 -4.88
C THR A 149 12.29 -7.58 -4.73
N PRO A 150 11.54 -7.85 -5.82
CA PRO A 150 10.36 -8.70 -5.76
C PRO A 150 10.72 -10.15 -5.39
N SER A 151 11.92 -10.61 -5.75
CA SER A 151 12.45 -11.95 -5.45
C SER A 151 13.00 -12.10 -4.03
N ALA A 152 13.34 -11.00 -3.37
CA ALA A 152 13.81 -10.97 -1.99
C ALA A 152 13.04 -9.89 -1.20
N PRO A 153 11.73 -10.08 -0.99
CA PRO A 153 10.90 -9.06 -0.37
C PRO A 153 11.32 -8.84 1.08
N ARG A 154 11.67 -7.59 1.38
CA ARG A 154 11.92 -7.10 2.74
C ARG A 154 10.93 -6.01 3.11
N ARG A 155 10.73 -5.79 4.41
CA ARG A 155 9.94 -4.65 4.89
C ARG A 155 10.82 -3.41 4.99
N LEU A 156 10.29 -2.26 4.60
CA LEU A 156 10.92 -0.96 4.83
C LEU A 156 10.33 -0.36 6.11
N ALA A 157 11.10 -0.29 7.20
CA ALA A 157 10.62 0.20 8.50
C ALA A 157 9.32 -0.49 8.99
N GLY A 158 9.16 -1.79 8.69
CA GLY A 158 7.95 -2.55 9.03
C GLY A 158 6.80 -2.46 8.02
N TRP A 159 6.94 -1.66 6.95
CA TRP A 159 6.00 -1.56 5.84
C TRP A 159 6.25 -2.63 4.78
N THR A 160 5.19 -3.27 4.33
CA THR A 160 5.23 -4.15 3.16
C THR A 160 5.32 -3.30 1.91
N VAL A 161 6.22 -3.66 1.01
CA VAL A 161 6.51 -2.91 -0.21
C VAL A 161 6.01 -3.69 -1.41
N ASN A 162 5.32 -3.00 -2.32
CA ASN A 162 4.96 -3.49 -3.64
C ASN A 162 5.32 -2.40 -4.66
N ALA A 163 6.01 -2.76 -5.74
CA ALA A 163 6.36 -1.81 -6.78
C ALA A 163 6.05 -2.39 -8.16
N ARG A 164 5.56 -1.54 -9.07
CA ARG A 164 5.32 -1.91 -10.48
C ARG A 164 5.54 -0.71 -11.41
N ALA A 165 5.86 -1.01 -12.66
CA ALA A 165 5.91 0.02 -13.69
C ALA A 165 4.48 0.43 -14.06
N LEU A 166 4.30 1.72 -14.37
CA LEU A 166 3.05 2.21 -14.90
C LEU A 166 3.06 2.07 -16.43
N ALA A 167 1.95 1.59 -17.00
CA ALA A 167 1.79 1.60 -18.44
C ALA A 167 1.82 3.06 -18.93
N PRO A 168 2.46 3.34 -20.09
CA PRO A 168 2.37 4.65 -20.71
C PRO A 168 0.90 4.97 -21.02
N VAL A 169 0.52 6.23 -20.84
CA VAL A 169 -0.78 6.74 -21.29
C VAL A 169 -0.64 6.97 -22.80
N LEU A 170 -1.38 6.19 -23.60
CA LEU A 170 -1.43 6.27 -25.06
C LEU A 170 -2.45 7.32 -25.53
#